data_AF-A0A967ENP5-F1
#
_entry.id   AF-A0A967ENP5-F1
#
_cell.length_a   1.000
_cell.length_b   1.000
_cell.length_c   1.000
_cell.angle_alpha   90.00
_cell.angle_beta   90.00
_cell.angle_gamma   90.00
#
_symmetry.space_group_name_H-M   'P 1'
#
loop_
_entity.id
_entity.type
_entity.pdbx_description
1 polymer ?
#
loop_
_entity_poly.entity_id
_entity_poly.type
_entity_poly.pdbx_seq_one_letter_code
_entity_poly.pdbx_strand_id
1 'polypeptide(L)'
;MRNIKGFTLVEILLVVALLGMLAVSAFSTLFGAKENFAFLAEYKSIISVVRQARLQAVFGENIDLYDRYGIKFESDSIVFFGDTGMPFVYEPGVDHVEETVNIAEPYEITFSSGGADFPVYLYYENGTGDLTSYGTIGPELVLMEKSVVRRLDFQFTDGEDLIKYIYIFQVSGIAEESSVPF
;
A
#
# COMPACT_ATOMS: atom_id res chain seq x y z
N MET A 1 -64.63 24.73 0.00
CA MET A 1 -64.52 23.36 -0.56
C MET A 1 -63.08 23.17 -1.01
N ARG A 2 -62.40 22.13 -0.53
CA ARG A 2 -60.97 21.87 -0.79
C ARG A 2 -60.88 20.95 -2.01
N ASN A 3 -60.39 21.43 -3.14
CA ASN A 3 -60.17 20.61 -4.34
C ASN A 3 -59.00 19.66 -4.08
N ILE A 4 -59.30 18.40 -3.77
CA ILE A 4 -58.28 17.35 -3.70
C ILE A 4 -58.05 16.89 -5.15
N LYS A 5 -57.02 17.45 -5.79
CA LYS A 5 -56.58 16.98 -7.12
C LYS A 5 -55.84 15.66 -6.92
N GLY A 6 -56.37 14.57 -7.48
CA GLY A 6 -55.70 13.28 -7.52
C GLY A 6 -54.61 13.25 -8.59
N PHE A 7 -53.56 12.46 -8.35
CA PHE A 7 -52.53 12.18 -9.35
C PHE A 7 -53.11 11.37 -10.51
N THR A 8 -52.71 11.71 -11.74
CA THR A 8 -53.10 10.91 -12.90
C THR A 8 -52.21 9.67 -13.03
N LEU A 9 -52.73 8.59 -13.62
CA LEU A 9 -51.95 7.37 -13.82
C LEU A 9 -50.70 7.59 -14.68
N VAL A 10 -50.79 8.50 -15.66
CA VAL A 10 -49.65 8.91 -16.50
C VAL A 10 -48.58 9.62 -15.68
N GLU A 11 -48.98 10.46 -14.74
CA GLU A 11 -48.06 11.20 -13.87
C GLU A 11 -47.30 10.25 -12.93
N ILE A 12 -47.97 9.22 -12.40
CA ILE A 12 -47.32 8.18 -11.60
C ILE A 12 -46.30 7.40 -12.45
N LEU A 13 -46.68 7.00 -13.67
CA LEU A 13 -45.76 6.30 -14.58
C LEU A 13 -44.52 7.14 -14.92
N LEU A 14 -44.70 8.44 -15.14
CA LEU A 14 -43.60 9.35 -15.45
C LEU A 14 -42.65 9.49 -14.26
N VAL A 15 -43.18 9.64 -13.03
CA VAL A 15 -42.34 9.70 -11.82
C VAL A 15 -41.57 8.40 -11.61
N VAL A 16 -42.20 7.24 -11.78
CA VAL A 16 -41.51 5.94 -11.66
C VAL A 16 -40.41 5.80 -12.70
N ALA A 17 -40.65 6.22 -13.95
CA ALA A 17 -39.64 6.21 -14.99
C ALA A 17 -38.44 7.11 -14.65
N LEU A 18 -38.69 8.31 -14.13
CA LEU A 18 -37.64 9.23 -13.67
C LEU A 18 -36.83 8.64 -12.51
N LEU A 19 -37.50 8.07 -11.50
CA LEU A 19 -36.83 7.41 -10.38
C LEU A 19 -35.98 6.21 -10.83
N GLY A 20 -36.47 5.43 -11.79
CA GLY A 20 -35.70 4.32 -12.37
C GLY A 20 -34.42 4.80 -13.05
N MET A 21 -34.48 5.87 -13.85
CA MET A 21 -33.29 6.45 -14.49
C MET A 21 -32.28 6.99 -13.46
N LEU A 22 -32.75 7.68 -12.42
CA LEU A 22 -31.89 8.18 -11.35
C LEU A 22 -31.26 7.05 -10.53
N ALA A 23 -31.99 5.97 -10.28
CA ALA A 23 -31.45 4.82 -9.57
C ALA A 23 -30.29 4.19 -10.36
N VAL A 24 -30.46 3.95 -11.66
CA VAL A 24 -29.43 3.34 -12.50
C VAL A 24 -28.13 4.16 -12.51
N SER A 25 -28.21 5.49 -12.65
CA SER A 25 -27.00 6.34 -12.63
C SER A 25 -26.33 6.42 -11.26
N ALA A 26 -27.11 6.39 -10.18
CA ALA A 26 -26.57 6.35 -8.82
C ALA A 26 -25.84 5.02 -8.56
N PHE A 27 -26.42 3.90 -9.00
CA PHE A 27 -25.81 2.58 -8.83
C PHE A 27 -24.48 2.46 -9.57
N SER A 28 -24.40 2.87 -10.85
CA SER A 28 -23.15 2.78 -11.62
C SER A 28 -22.01 3.58 -10.99
N THR A 29 -22.31 4.76 -10.45
CA THR A 29 -21.33 5.60 -9.76
C THR A 29 -20.85 4.95 -8.45
N LEU A 30 -21.75 4.30 -7.72
CA LEU A 30 -21.43 3.67 -6.44
C LEU A 30 -20.48 2.48 -6.60
N PHE A 31 -20.66 1.66 -7.64
CA PHE A 31 -19.80 0.49 -7.89
C PHE A 31 -18.35 0.91 -8.18
N GLY A 32 -18.14 1.84 -9.12
CA GLY A 32 -16.80 2.35 -9.42
C GLY A 32 -16.15 3.07 -8.22
N ALA A 33 -16.94 3.78 -7.40
CA ALA A 33 -16.41 4.40 -6.18
C ALA A 33 -15.94 3.35 -5.16
N LYS A 34 -16.68 2.24 -5.01
CA LYS A 34 -16.32 1.17 -4.07
C LYS A 34 -14.98 0.53 -4.43
N GLU A 35 -14.75 0.21 -5.70
CA GLU A 35 -13.49 -0.38 -6.17
C GLU A 35 -12.31 0.58 -5.94
N ASN A 36 -12.49 1.86 -6.26
CA ASN A 36 -11.49 2.89 -5.98
C ASN A 36 -11.18 3.02 -4.48
N PHE A 37 -12.19 2.96 -3.61
CA PHE A 37 -11.97 3.02 -2.16
C PHE A 37 -11.26 1.79 -1.63
N ALA A 38 -11.59 0.59 -2.12
CA ALA A 38 -10.91 -0.64 -1.76
C ALA A 38 -9.43 -0.59 -2.17
N PHE A 39 -9.17 -0.19 -3.43
CA PHE A 39 -7.81 -0.01 -3.94
C PHE A 39 -7.02 1.00 -3.10
N LEU A 40 -7.59 2.17 -2.81
CA LEU A 40 -6.92 3.20 -2.02
C LEU A 40 -6.69 2.75 -0.57
N ALA A 41 -7.62 1.98 0.02
CA ALA A 41 -7.44 1.46 1.37
C ALA A 41 -6.25 0.48 1.43
N GLU A 42 -6.15 -0.41 0.45
CA GLU A 42 -5.06 -1.38 0.36
C GLU A 42 -3.71 -0.69 0.12
N TYR A 43 -3.68 0.24 -0.84
CA TYR A 43 -2.51 1.09 -1.09
C TYR A 43 -2.07 1.87 0.17
N LYS A 44 -3.03 2.40 0.93
CA LYS A 44 -2.76 3.15 2.17
C LYS A 44 -2.22 2.25 3.27
N SER A 45 -2.67 1.00 3.34
CA SER A 45 -2.13 -0.02 4.25
C SER A 45 -0.64 -0.24 3.97
N ILE A 46 -0.27 -0.44 2.70
CA ILE A 46 1.12 -0.67 2.28
C ILE A 46 2.03 0.49 2.72
N ILE A 47 1.69 1.74 2.38
CA ILE A 47 2.54 2.88 2.77
C ILE A 47 2.54 3.13 4.28
N SER A 48 1.45 2.77 4.98
CA SER A 48 1.37 2.87 6.44
C SER A 48 2.45 2.00 7.09
N VAL A 49 2.59 0.75 6.64
CA VAL A 49 3.63 -0.17 7.14
C VAL A 49 5.03 0.41 6.95
N VAL A 50 5.31 0.98 5.78
CA VAL A 50 6.62 1.60 5.50
C VAL A 50 6.91 2.78 6.44
N ARG A 51 5.92 3.64 6.62
CA ARG A 51 6.04 4.79 7.52
C ARG A 51 6.16 4.35 8.98
N GLN A 52 5.42 3.32 9.38
CA GLN A 52 5.43 2.78 10.73
C GLN A 52 6.77 2.15 11.08
N ALA A 53 7.34 1.33 10.20
CA ALA A 53 8.67 0.74 10.40
C ALA A 53 9.73 1.82 10.61
N ARG A 54 9.71 2.89 9.80
CA ARG A 54 10.59 4.04 9.99
C ARG A 54 10.33 4.76 11.32
N LEU A 55 9.07 5.00 11.68
CA LEU A 55 8.73 5.66 12.94
C LEU A 55 9.21 4.85 14.15
N GLN A 56 9.09 3.53 14.10
CA GLN A 56 9.59 2.64 15.14
C GLN A 56 11.12 2.65 15.21
N ALA A 57 11.81 2.68 14.07
CA ALA A 57 13.27 2.83 14.08
C ALA A 57 13.75 4.15 14.67
N VAL A 58 13.04 5.26 14.40
CA VAL A 58 13.46 6.59 14.87
C VAL A 58 13.05 6.86 16.32
N PHE A 59 11.85 6.41 16.73
CA PHE A 59 11.21 6.82 17.98
C PHE A 59 10.69 5.67 18.84
N GLY A 60 10.86 4.41 18.42
CA GLY A 60 10.28 3.25 19.10
C GLY A 60 10.80 3.08 20.52
N GLU A 61 9.94 2.60 21.42
CA GLU A 61 10.30 2.33 22.81
C GLU A 61 11.21 1.08 22.94
N ASN A 62 11.27 0.26 21.88
CA ASN A 62 12.01 -0.99 21.82
C ASN A 62 13.34 -0.87 21.07
N ILE A 63 13.89 0.34 20.91
CA ILE A 63 15.20 0.59 20.26
C ILE A 63 16.34 -0.20 20.95
N ASP A 64 16.22 -0.47 22.24
CA ASP A 64 17.20 -1.26 22.99
C ASP A 64 17.01 -2.79 22.85
N LEU A 65 15.86 -3.23 22.31
CA LEU A 65 15.53 -4.66 22.13
C LEU A 65 15.86 -5.15 20.72
N TYR A 66 15.67 -4.31 19.71
CA TYR A 66 15.94 -4.61 18.32
C TYR A 66 17.14 -3.79 17.86
N ASP A 67 18.04 -4.38 17.10
CA ASP A 67 19.14 -3.63 16.48
C ASP A 67 18.58 -2.72 15.38
N ARG A 68 17.55 -3.20 14.66
CA ARG A 68 16.93 -2.54 13.50
C ARG A 68 15.48 -2.94 13.32
N TYR A 69 14.77 -2.17 12.50
CA TYR A 69 13.44 -2.51 12.02
C TYR A 69 13.45 -2.81 10.52
N GLY A 70 12.87 -3.93 10.13
CA GLY A 70 12.87 -4.46 8.78
C GLY A 70 11.46 -4.52 8.17
N ILE A 71 11.39 -4.42 6.85
CA ILE A 71 10.21 -4.72 6.05
C ILE A 71 10.60 -5.74 5.00
N LYS A 72 9.91 -6.86 4.98
CA LYS A 72 9.98 -7.85 3.91
C LYS A 72 8.79 -7.65 2.99
N PHE A 73 9.06 -7.33 1.74
CA PHE A 73 8.07 -7.34 0.67
C PHE A 73 8.11 -8.68 -0.05
N GLU A 74 6.95 -9.31 -0.20
CA GLU A 74 6.67 -10.41 -1.11
C GLU A 74 5.63 -9.96 -2.14
N SER A 75 5.35 -10.78 -3.15
CA SER A 75 4.34 -10.42 -4.16
C SER A 75 2.92 -10.28 -3.59
N ASP A 76 2.63 -10.98 -2.50
CA ASP A 76 1.30 -11.12 -1.89
C ASP A 76 1.26 -10.70 -0.42
N SER A 77 2.39 -10.31 0.18
CA SER A 77 2.43 -9.92 1.57
C SER A 77 3.55 -8.93 1.88
N ILE A 78 3.36 -8.17 2.95
CA ILE A 78 4.35 -7.26 3.51
C ILE A 78 4.44 -7.54 5.00
N VAL A 79 5.63 -7.89 5.47
CA VAL A 79 5.90 -8.19 6.87
C VAL A 79 6.78 -7.08 7.44
N PHE A 80 6.30 -6.42 8.48
CA PHE A 80 7.07 -5.49 9.30
C PHE A 80 7.52 -6.20 10.57
N PHE A 81 8.83 -6.13 10.85
CA PHE A 81 9.45 -6.84 11.96
C PHE A 81 10.56 -6.04 12.63
N GLY A 82 10.82 -6.35 13.90
CA GLY A 82 12.02 -5.99 14.63
C GLY A 82 13.05 -7.12 14.54
N ASP A 83 14.29 -6.76 14.18
CA ASP A 83 15.42 -7.67 14.01
C ASP A 83 16.42 -7.46 15.16
N THR A 84 16.96 -8.55 15.69
CA THR A 84 17.89 -8.56 16.84
C THR A 84 19.34 -8.87 16.44
N GLY A 85 19.67 -8.91 15.15
CA GLY A 85 21.06 -9.05 14.74
C GLY A 85 21.30 -9.23 13.24
N MET A 86 22.20 -10.17 12.93
CA MET A 86 22.49 -10.59 11.56
C MET A 86 22.07 -12.05 11.41
N PRO A 87 21.60 -12.48 10.23
CA PRO A 87 21.65 -11.80 8.92
C PRO A 87 20.54 -10.78 8.64
N PHE A 88 20.76 -9.85 7.70
CA PHE A 88 19.76 -8.87 7.22
C PHE A 88 18.67 -9.52 6.35
N VAL A 89 18.04 -10.58 6.84
CA VAL A 89 16.88 -11.24 6.25
C VAL A 89 15.88 -11.57 7.34
N TYR A 90 14.59 -11.53 7.00
CA TYR A 90 13.54 -11.94 7.94
C TYR A 90 13.65 -13.44 8.28
N GLU A 91 13.72 -13.76 9.56
CA GLU A 91 13.81 -15.11 10.09
C GLU A 91 12.54 -15.48 10.90
N PRO A 92 11.61 -16.28 10.33
CA PRO A 92 10.37 -16.65 11.00
C PRO A 92 10.62 -17.34 12.35
N GLY A 93 10.01 -16.81 13.42
CA GLY A 93 10.13 -17.35 14.78
C GLY A 93 11.40 -16.92 15.52
N VAL A 94 12.29 -16.18 14.87
CA VAL A 94 13.42 -15.46 15.49
C VAL A 94 13.08 -13.99 15.59
N ASP A 95 12.67 -13.38 14.46
CA ASP A 95 12.30 -11.98 14.40
C ASP A 95 10.93 -11.71 15.00
N HIS A 96 10.78 -10.53 15.60
CA HIS A 96 9.51 -10.11 16.16
C HIS A 96 8.65 -9.47 15.07
N VAL A 97 7.57 -10.13 14.68
CA VAL A 97 6.60 -9.57 13.74
C VAL A 97 5.75 -8.52 14.45
N GLU A 98 5.86 -7.28 13.97
CA GLU A 98 5.05 -6.15 14.42
C GLU A 98 3.73 -6.10 13.65
N GLU A 99 3.78 -6.31 12.33
CA GLU A 99 2.61 -6.28 11.47
C GLU A 99 2.78 -7.16 10.22
N THR A 100 1.68 -7.73 9.73
CA THR A 100 1.63 -8.40 8.43
C THR A 100 0.44 -7.90 7.66
N VAL A 101 0.69 -7.33 6.48
CA VAL A 101 -0.33 -6.90 5.53
C VAL A 101 -0.34 -7.90 4.38
N ASN A 102 -1.46 -8.59 4.20
CA ASN A 102 -1.66 -9.45 3.05
C ASN A 102 -2.29 -8.64 1.94
N ILE A 103 -1.74 -8.72 0.74
CA ILE A 103 -2.26 -8.05 -0.45
C ILE A 103 -3.34 -8.93 -1.04
N ALA A 104 -4.59 -8.49 -0.92
CA ALA A 104 -5.71 -9.25 -1.41
C ALA A 104 -5.79 -9.22 -2.96
N GLU A 105 -6.24 -10.32 -3.57
CA GLU A 105 -6.70 -10.27 -4.96
C GLU A 105 -7.81 -9.21 -5.10
N PRO A 106 -7.86 -8.43 -6.19
CA PRO A 106 -7.09 -8.58 -7.43
C PRO A 106 -5.88 -7.64 -7.54
N TYR A 107 -5.21 -7.32 -6.44
CA TYR A 107 -4.10 -6.35 -6.44
C TYR A 107 -2.74 -7.05 -6.53
N GLU A 108 -1.76 -6.34 -7.10
CA GLU A 108 -0.37 -6.77 -7.11
C GLU A 108 0.58 -5.62 -6.79
N ILE A 109 1.74 -5.97 -6.23
CA ILE A 109 2.87 -5.06 -6.06
C ILE A 109 4.02 -5.48 -6.94
N THR A 110 4.71 -4.50 -7.53
CA THR A 110 5.98 -4.75 -8.21
C THR A 110 7.03 -3.75 -7.74
N PHE A 111 8.29 -4.19 -7.69
CA PHE A 111 9.39 -3.37 -7.21
C PHE A 111 10.29 -3.00 -8.39
N SER A 112 10.13 -1.78 -8.89
CA SER A 112 10.88 -1.31 -10.06
C SER A 112 12.14 -0.58 -9.61
N SER A 113 13.16 -1.31 -9.17
CA SER A 113 14.52 -0.76 -9.09
C SER A 113 15.59 -1.86 -9.04
N GLY A 114 16.41 -1.93 -10.09
CA GLY A 114 17.66 -2.69 -10.06
C GLY A 114 17.56 -4.21 -10.26
N GLY A 115 16.43 -4.74 -10.73
CA GLY A 115 16.30 -6.17 -11.04
C GLY A 115 16.23 -7.08 -9.81
N ALA A 116 15.75 -6.56 -8.68
CA ALA A 116 15.49 -7.38 -7.50
C ALA A 116 14.15 -8.10 -7.67
N ASP A 117 14.19 -9.43 -7.79
CA ASP A 117 13.01 -10.27 -7.61
C ASP A 117 12.61 -10.27 -6.14
N PHE A 118 11.30 -10.42 -5.86
CA PHE A 118 10.86 -10.67 -4.49
C PHE A 118 11.54 -11.92 -3.91
N PRO A 119 11.77 -11.98 -2.59
CA PRO A 119 11.50 -10.94 -1.59
C PRO A 119 12.50 -9.77 -1.61
N VAL A 120 12.00 -8.57 -1.32
CA VAL A 120 12.83 -7.37 -1.11
C VAL A 120 12.80 -7.00 0.36
N TYR A 121 13.96 -6.75 0.96
CA TYR A 121 14.07 -6.34 2.36
C TYR A 121 14.49 -4.88 2.47
N LEU A 122 13.80 -4.11 3.29
CA LEU A 122 14.15 -2.74 3.66
C LEU A 122 14.43 -2.68 5.15
N TYR A 123 15.58 -2.17 5.56
CA TYR A 123 15.95 -1.99 6.96
C TYR A 123 16.14 -0.53 7.29
N TYR A 124 15.55 -0.10 8.39
CA TYR A 124 15.73 1.20 8.99
C TYR A 124 16.71 1.09 10.16
N GLU A 125 17.75 1.93 10.13
CA GLU A 125 18.69 2.06 11.24
C GLU A 125 18.04 2.76 12.44
N ASN A 126 18.25 2.21 13.63
CA ASN A 126 17.70 2.78 14.85
C ASN A 126 18.30 4.16 15.15
N GLY A 127 17.45 5.08 15.59
CA GLY A 127 17.81 6.45 15.94
C GLY A 127 18.02 7.40 14.75
N THR A 128 18.33 6.92 13.54
CA THR A 128 18.48 7.77 12.34
C THR A 128 17.33 7.63 11.34
N GLY A 129 16.77 6.42 11.21
CA GLY A 129 15.79 6.10 10.16
C GLY A 129 16.41 6.04 8.76
N ASP A 130 17.74 5.92 8.67
CA ASP A 130 18.44 5.69 7.40
C ASP A 130 18.05 4.32 6.84
N LEU A 131 17.88 4.23 5.52
CA LEU A 131 17.38 3.03 4.87
C LEU A 131 18.48 2.25 4.15
N THR A 132 18.51 0.93 4.38
CA THR A 132 19.29 -0.03 3.60
C THR A 132 18.37 -1.06 2.97
N SER A 133 18.62 -1.44 1.71
CA SER A 133 17.81 -2.43 0.99
C SER A 133 18.63 -3.66 0.60
N TYR A 134 18.05 -4.84 0.75
CA TYR A 134 18.64 -6.12 0.36
C TYR A 134 17.68 -6.91 -0.54
N GLY A 135 18.22 -7.69 -1.48
CA GLY A 135 17.45 -8.59 -2.34
C GLY A 135 17.63 -10.06 -1.93
N THR A 136 17.17 -10.96 -2.79
CA THR A 136 17.13 -12.42 -2.54
C THR A 136 18.51 -13.10 -2.57
N ILE A 137 19.52 -12.51 -3.22
CA ILE A 137 20.86 -13.13 -3.41
C ILE A 137 21.80 -12.75 -2.25
N GLY A 138 21.34 -12.96 -1.02
CA GLY A 138 22.11 -12.70 0.19
C GLY A 138 22.39 -11.20 0.46
N PRO A 139 23.26 -10.88 1.45
CA PRO A 139 23.58 -9.50 1.82
C PRO A 139 24.43 -8.76 0.78
N GLU A 140 24.47 -9.23 -0.48
CA GLU A 140 24.97 -8.43 -1.59
C GLU A 140 24.08 -7.18 -1.67
N LEU A 141 24.57 -6.12 -1.02
CA LEU A 141 24.10 -4.77 -1.09
C LEU A 141 23.66 -4.51 -2.53
N VAL A 142 22.34 -4.43 -2.77
CA VAL A 142 21.82 -3.95 -4.04
C VAL A 142 22.30 -2.51 -4.13
N LEU A 143 23.43 -2.34 -4.81
CA LEU A 143 24.38 -1.22 -4.79
C LEU A 143 23.90 0.06 -4.11
N MET A 144 24.66 0.44 -3.09
CA MET A 144 24.54 1.63 -2.23
C MET A 144 24.76 2.96 -2.95
N GLU A 145 24.09 3.21 -4.07
CA GLU A 145 23.95 4.59 -4.52
C GLU A 145 22.94 5.27 -3.58
N LYS A 146 23.46 6.02 -2.60
CA LYS A 146 22.64 6.80 -1.67
C LYS A 146 21.59 7.68 -2.39
N SER A 147 21.78 7.99 -3.67
CA SER A 147 20.84 8.73 -4.52
C SER A 147 19.70 7.90 -5.15
N VAL A 148 19.58 6.60 -4.86
CA VAL A 148 18.54 5.76 -5.48
C VAL A 148 17.21 5.95 -4.75
N VAL A 149 16.19 6.28 -5.54
CA VAL A 149 14.79 6.21 -5.12
C VAL A 149 14.28 4.83 -5.50
N ARG A 150 13.75 4.10 -4.52
CA ARG A 150 13.09 2.83 -4.74
C ARG A 150 11.62 3.11 -5.08
N ARG A 151 11.09 2.48 -6.13
CA ARG A 151 9.70 2.63 -6.53
C ARG A 151 8.97 1.30 -6.38
N LEU A 152 7.87 1.33 -5.64
CA LEU A 152 6.92 0.24 -5.55
C LEU A 152 5.66 0.65 -6.30
N ASP A 153 5.26 -0.19 -7.25
CA ASP A 153 4.10 0.03 -8.10
C ASP A 153 2.98 -0.85 -7.53
N PHE A 154 1.83 -0.24 -7.26
CA PHE A 154 0.63 -0.93 -6.80
C PHE A 154 -0.48 -0.75 -7.83
N GLN A 155 -1.00 -1.87 -8.32
CA GLN A 155 -1.97 -1.90 -9.42
C GLN A 155 -2.90 -3.11 -9.32
N PHE A 156 -3.91 -3.16 -10.17
CA PHE A 156 -4.72 -4.36 -10.36
C PHE A 156 -3.97 -5.39 -11.23
N THR A 157 -4.11 -6.69 -10.92
CA THR A 157 -3.48 -7.81 -11.63
C THR A 157 -3.95 -7.94 -13.08
N ASP A 158 -5.16 -7.49 -13.40
CA ASP A 158 -5.71 -7.48 -14.75
C ASP A 158 -5.23 -6.30 -15.61
N GLY A 159 -4.41 -5.40 -15.04
CA GLY A 159 -3.83 -4.26 -15.73
C GLY A 159 -4.79 -3.08 -15.91
N GLU A 160 -5.82 -2.93 -15.07
CA GLU A 160 -6.64 -1.71 -15.05
C GLU A 160 -5.81 -0.43 -14.88
N ASP A 161 -6.31 0.68 -15.42
CA ASP A 161 -5.60 1.97 -15.56
C ASP A 161 -5.19 2.66 -14.23
N LEU A 162 -5.58 2.10 -13.08
CA LEU A 162 -5.27 2.68 -11.78
C LEU A 162 -3.97 2.11 -11.20
N ILE A 163 -2.88 2.85 -11.42
CA ILE A 163 -1.58 2.56 -10.83
C ILE A 163 -1.23 3.65 -9.82
N LYS A 164 -0.72 3.25 -8.65
CA LYS A 164 -0.12 4.15 -7.66
C LYS A 164 1.32 3.77 -7.39
N TYR A 165 2.12 4.77 -7.09
CA TYR A 165 3.54 4.63 -6.89
C TYR A 165 3.90 5.07 -5.47
N ILE A 166 4.68 4.24 -4.78
CA ILE A 166 5.34 4.58 -3.53
C ILE A 166 6.82 4.76 -3.83
N TYR A 167 7.33 5.95 -3.55
CA TYR A 167 8.74 6.27 -3.67
C TYR A 167 9.39 6.26 -2.30
N ILE A 168 10.38 5.40 -2.13
CA ILE A 168 11.13 5.27 -0.89
C ILE A 168 12.54 5.83 -1.12
N PHE A 169 12.84 6.94 -0.47
CA PHE A 169 14.09 7.66 -0.60
C PHE A 169 15.14 7.04 0.31
N GLN A 170 16.22 6.48 -0.26
CA GLN A 170 17.20 5.75 0.52
C GLN A 170 17.95 6.63 1.55
N VAL A 171 18.22 7.90 1.23
CA VAL A 171 18.91 8.82 2.16
C VAL A 171 18.08 9.11 3.41
N SER A 172 16.78 9.32 3.27
CA SER A 172 15.92 9.80 4.36
C SER A 172 15.04 8.70 4.97
N GLY A 173 14.95 7.57 4.28
CA GLY A 173 14.00 6.50 4.55
C GLY A 173 12.54 6.87 4.29
N ILE A 174 12.26 8.09 3.81
CA ILE A 174 10.90 8.61 3.67
C ILE A 174 10.19 7.89 2.52
N ALA A 175 8.93 7.54 2.75
CA ALA A 175 8.02 7.04 1.74
C ALA A 175 7.02 8.12 1.30
N GLU A 176 7.03 8.44 0.01
CA GLU A 176 6.14 9.41 -0.63
C GLU A 176 5.19 8.75 -1.63
N GLU A 177 4.01 9.33 -1.76
CA GLU A 177 2.96 8.86 -2.65
C GLU A 177 3.00 9.63 -3.96
N SER A 178 2.77 8.96 -5.08
CA SER A 178 2.60 9.61 -6.37
C SER A 178 1.57 8.91 -7.24
N SER A 179 0.92 9.70 -8.10
CA SER A 179 0.09 9.22 -9.19
C SER A 179 0.81 9.20 -10.54
N VAL A 180 2.09 9.58 -10.57
CA VAL A 180 2.88 9.72 -11.80
C VAL A 180 4.22 9.00 -11.64
N PRO A 181 4.67 8.24 -12.66
CA PRO A 181 6.03 7.71 -12.66
C PRO A 181 7.05 8.87 -12.74
N PHE A 182 8.09 8.84 -11.91
CA PHE A 182 9.26 9.72 -11.97
C PHE A 182 10.19 9.31 -13.12
#